data_AF-A0A925G1G8-F1
#
_entry.id   AF-A0A925G1G8-F1
#
_cell.length_a   1.000
_cell.length_b   1.000
_cell.length_c   1.000
_cell.angle_alpha   90.00
_cell.angle_beta   90.00
_cell.angle_gamma   90.00
#
_symmetry.space_group_name_H-M   'P 1'
#
loop_
_entity.id
_entity.type
_entity.pdbx_description
1 polymer ?
#
loop_
_entity_poly.entity_id
_entity_poly.type
_entity_poly.pdbx_seq_one_letter_code
_entity_poly.pdbx_strand_id
1 'polypeptide(L)'
;MEPLSSTFTVTRADQLAAPIVFVQRGLVIGRLPSCNVVLNHPTVSRIHAGINKLEDEFYLINLSVSNTLTINGRLIEAEQADILADGDAVQIGPFTLLIERTGESLSINITYQVTGNVTTGDLPQQAVPKKTSGRLGSGRLSSGRLGSGRLQKAKTGTGKLDAANIGNVLKVFWEKRTREKAERLSPLHPREKPLPGKTRINWRPTGDLARPWPFSIFFWAIVLLGGLAILAAYKYSTAFAPAPLSGAHARLAFTRTGASAIARMPNANSCTTCHSLNAPVVNACAGCHQTEAFYADTTQAHAAAGLTCTTCHIEHKGTGFQPRAAAIDSCAACHNDNNQQVYNGKRVFTPHGA
;
A
#
# COMPACT_ATOMS: atom_id res chain seq x y z
N MET A 1 1.84 -2.06 -53.81
CA MET A 1 0.90 -2.93 -53.07
C MET A 1 0.34 -2.12 -51.92
N GLU A 2 -0.90 -1.66 -52.05
CA GLU A 2 -1.58 -0.98 -50.94
C GLU A 2 -1.67 -1.89 -49.71
N PRO A 3 -1.56 -1.35 -48.50
CA PRO A 3 -1.67 -2.14 -47.30
C PRO A 3 -3.14 -2.57 -47.11
N LEU A 4 -3.46 -3.84 -47.39
CA LEU A 4 -4.75 -4.46 -47.02
C LEU A 4 -4.98 -4.23 -45.53
N SER A 5 -5.87 -3.30 -45.20
CA SER A 5 -6.28 -2.97 -43.84
C SER A 5 -7.70 -3.50 -43.64
N SER A 6 -8.00 -3.98 -42.45
CA SER A 6 -9.31 -4.55 -42.13
C SER A 6 -10.01 -3.67 -41.14
N THR A 7 -11.34 -3.64 -41.25
CA THR A 7 -12.17 -2.92 -40.29
C THR A 7 -12.61 -3.87 -39.21
N PHE A 8 -12.15 -3.65 -37.98
CA PHE A 8 -12.57 -4.40 -36.79
C PHE A 8 -13.57 -3.56 -36.01
N THR A 9 -14.77 -4.08 -35.79
CA THR A 9 -15.78 -3.42 -34.95
C THR A 9 -15.94 -4.19 -33.66
N VAL A 10 -15.62 -3.58 -32.53
CA VAL A 10 -15.67 -4.23 -31.21
C VAL A 10 -16.84 -3.66 -30.42
N THR A 11 -17.79 -4.51 -30.07
CA THR A 11 -18.96 -4.15 -29.26
C THR A 11 -18.88 -4.85 -27.91
N ARG A 12 -19.00 -4.07 -26.82
CA ARG A 12 -19.00 -4.56 -25.43
C ARG A 12 -20.42 -4.63 -24.92
N ALA A 13 -21.06 -5.80 -25.00
CA ALA A 13 -22.42 -5.98 -24.48
C ALA A 13 -22.48 -5.85 -22.95
N ASP A 14 -21.35 -6.05 -22.27
CA ASP A 14 -21.22 -5.96 -20.82
C ASP A 14 -21.03 -4.53 -20.28
N GLN A 15 -20.69 -3.55 -21.13
CA GLN A 15 -20.39 -2.17 -20.69
C GLN A 15 -21.34 -1.10 -21.23
N LEU A 16 -22.39 -1.49 -21.97
CA LEU A 16 -23.35 -0.56 -22.61
C LEU A 16 -22.64 0.61 -23.32
N ALA A 17 -21.48 0.35 -23.92
CA ALA A 17 -20.65 1.34 -24.60
C ALA A 17 -20.88 1.29 -26.11
N ALA A 18 -20.69 2.43 -26.78
CA ALA A 18 -20.73 2.48 -28.24
C ALA A 18 -19.65 1.57 -28.86
N PRO A 19 -19.93 0.91 -30.00
CA PRO A 19 -18.94 0.10 -30.70
C PRO A 19 -17.68 0.90 -31.04
N ILE A 20 -16.51 0.29 -30.87
CA ILE A 20 -15.22 0.88 -31.20
C ILE A 20 -14.74 0.30 -32.53
N VAL A 21 -14.40 1.15 -33.48
CA VAL A 21 -13.95 0.74 -34.81
C VAL A 21 -12.44 0.95 -34.94
N PHE A 22 -11.73 -0.08 -35.39
CA PHE A 22 -10.29 -0.04 -35.68
C PHE A 22 -10.04 -0.37 -37.15
N VAL A 23 -9.28 0.47 -37.86
CA VAL A 23 -8.85 0.22 -39.24
C VAL A 23 -7.35 -0.08 -39.25
N GLN A 24 -7.00 -1.36 -39.19
CA GLN A 24 -5.62 -1.83 -39.08
C GLN A 24 -5.51 -3.29 -39.58
N ARG A 25 -4.31 -3.88 -39.64
CA ARG A 25 -4.17 -5.28 -40.11
C ARG A 25 -4.44 -6.35 -39.05
N GLY A 26 -4.53 -5.94 -37.79
CA GLY A 26 -4.68 -6.87 -36.68
C GLY A 26 -5.02 -6.18 -35.38
N LEU A 27 -5.45 -6.97 -34.41
CA LEU A 27 -6.02 -6.55 -33.14
C LEU A 27 -5.37 -7.34 -32.01
N VAL A 28 -4.96 -6.68 -30.93
CA VAL A 28 -4.43 -7.35 -29.74
C VAL A 28 -5.47 -7.38 -28.64
N ILE A 29 -5.68 -8.56 -28.06
CA ILE A 29 -6.63 -8.84 -26.98
C ILE A 29 -5.85 -9.22 -25.72
N GLY A 30 -6.17 -8.60 -24.58
CA GLY A 30 -5.51 -8.91 -23.32
C GLY A 30 -5.98 -8.07 -22.15
N ARG A 31 -5.37 -8.28 -20.99
CA ARG A 31 -5.69 -7.56 -19.75
C ARG A 31 -5.04 -6.18 -19.65
N LEU A 32 -3.93 -5.94 -20.37
CA LEU A 32 -3.24 -4.64 -20.28
C LEU A 32 -4.04 -3.53 -20.97
N PRO A 33 -4.02 -2.30 -20.42
CA PRO A 33 -4.64 -1.14 -21.07
C PRO A 33 -4.06 -0.80 -22.46
N SER A 34 -2.88 -1.32 -22.80
CA SER A 34 -2.24 -1.13 -24.10
C SER A 34 -2.79 -2.05 -25.21
N CYS A 35 -3.69 -2.99 -24.89
CA CYS A 35 -4.35 -3.84 -25.88
C CYS A 35 -5.51 -3.09 -26.56
N ASN A 36 -5.80 -3.43 -27.83
CA ASN A 36 -6.96 -2.85 -28.52
C ASN A 36 -8.27 -3.30 -27.88
N VAL A 37 -8.34 -4.57 -27.46
CA VAL A 37 -9.48 -5.12 -26.70
C VAL A 37 -9.01 -5.46 -25.29
N VAL A 38 -9.48 -4.67 -24.33
CA VAL A 38 -9.11 -4.81 -22.92
C VAL A 38 -10.10 -5.70 -22.19
N LEU A 39 -9.69 -6.92 -21.85
CA LEU A 39 -10.46 -7.88 -21.05
C LEU A 39 -9.90 -7.92 -19.62
N ASN A 40 -10.45 -7.08 -18.74
CA ASN A 40 -9.92 -6.90 -17.39
C ASN A 40 -10.38 -8.01 -16.43
N HIS A 41 -9.69 -9.15 -16.45
CA HIS A 41 -9.95 -10.24 -15.50
C HIS A 41 -8.66 -11.04 -15.19
N PRO A 42 -8.41 -11.50 -13.96
CA PRO A 42 -7.15 -12.17 -13.58
C PRO A 42 -6.81 -13.42 -14.41
N THR A 43 -7.81 -14.14 -14.93
CA THR A 43 -7.59 -15.31 -15.82
C THR A 43 -7.22 -14.91 -17.26
N VAL A 44 -7.16 -13.61 -17.55
CA VAL A 44 -6.71 -13.09 -18.85
C VAL A 44 -5.27 -12.62 -18.72
N SER A 45 -4.45 -13.13 -19.64
CA SER A 45 -3.03 -12.79 -19.75
C SER A 45 -2.87 -11.32 -20.13
N ARG A 46 -1.74 -10.72 -19.72
CA ARG A 46 -1.40 -9.31 -20.04
C ARG A 46 -1.57 -9.01 -21.53
N ILE A 47 -1.03 -9.90 -22.36
CA ILE A 47 -1.32 -10.04 -23.78
C ILE A 47 -1.78 -11.49 -23.92
N HIS A 48 -3.01 -11.71 -24.39
CA HIS A 48 -3.61 -13.05 -24.37
C HIS A 48 -3.78 -13.61 -25.78
N ALA A 49 -4.28 -12.82 -26.72
CA ALA A 49 -4.45 -13.25 -28.10
C ALA A 49 -4.19 -12.11 -29.09
N GLY A 50 -3.89 -12.48 -30.33
CA GLY A 50 -3.83 -11.56 -31.46
C GLY A 50 -4.74 -12.04 -32.58
N ILE A 51 -5.44 -11.13 -33.23
CA ILE A 51 -6.14 -11.39 -34.50
C ILE A 51 -5.38 -10.69 -35.60
N ASN A 52 -5.05 -11.38 -36.68
CA ASN A 52 -4.44 -10.78 -37.87
C ASN A 52 -5.22 -11.18 -39.12
N LYS A 53 -5.35 -10.27 -40.09
CA LYS A 53 -5.74 -10.64 -41.45
C LYS A 53 -4.50 -11.00 -42.25
N LEU A 54 -4.46 -12.20 -42.81
CA LEU A 54 -3.49 -12.63 -43.80
C LEU A 54 -4.25 -12.98 -45.07
N GLU A 55 -3.89 -12.35 -46.19
CA GLU A 55 -4.64 -12.45 -47.45
C GLU A 55 -6.11 -12.11 -47.24
N ASP A 56 -7.02 -13.08 -47.42
CA ASP A 56 -8.46 -12.94 -47.24
C ASP A 56 -9.01 -13.68 -46.01
N GLU A 57 -8.16 -14.09 -45.07
CA GLU A 57 -8.59 -14.82 -43.88
C GLU A 57 -8.15 -14.13 -42.59
N PHE A 58 -8.98 -14.25 -41.54
CA PHE A 58 -8.66 -13.79 -40.20
C PHE A 58 -8.14 -14.98 -39.38
N TYR A 59 -7.02 -14.77 -38.70
CA TYR A 59 -6.39 -15.78 -37.85
C TYR A 59 -6.35 -15.29 -36.42
N LEU A 60 -6.79 -16.14 -35.49
CA LEU A 60 -6.63 -15.96 -34.05
C LEU A 60 -5.40 -16.72 -33.57
N ILE A 61 -4.49 -16.03 -32.90
CA ILE A 61 -3.25 -16.57 -32.34
C ILE A 61 -3.35 -16.53 -30.83
N ASN A 62 -3.15 -17.67 -30.17
CA ASN A 62 -3.05 -17.72 -28.72
C ASN A 62 -1.62 -17.32 -28.29
N LEU A 63 -1.49 -16.15 -27.67
CA LEU A 63 -0.22 -15.61 -27.14
C LEU A 63 -0.05 -15.90 -25.64
N SER A 64 -1.03 -16.55 -25.03
CA SER A 64 -1.06 -16.87 -23.62
C SER A 64 -0.41 -18.22 -23.35
N VAL A 65 0.67 -18.22 -22.57
CA VAL A 65 1.35 -19.45 -22.13
C VAL A 65 0.61 -20.14 -20.98
N SER A 66 -0.04 -19.36 -20.11
CA SER A 66 -0.55 -19.86 -18.82
C SER A 66 -2.07 -19.99 -18.75
N ASN A 67 -2.80 -19.31 -19.63
CA ASN A 67 -4.26 -19.28 -19.64
C ASN A 67 -4.79 -19.83 -20.96
N THR A 68 -5.93 -20.49 -20.91
CA THR A 68 -6.56 -21.17 -22.04
C THR A 68 -7.29 -20.19 -22.97
N LEU A 69 -7.30 -20.54 -24.24
CA LEU A 69 -8.10 -19.93 -25.29
C LEU A 69 -8.80 -21.05 -26.05
N THR A 70 -10.11 -20.94 -26.28
CA THR A 70 -10.85 -21.94 -27.06
C THR A 70 -11.69 -21.30 -28.15
N ILE A 71 -11.84 -21.97 -29.30
CA ILE A 71 -12.77 -21.59 -30.37
C ILE A 71 -13.83 -22.69 -30.47
N ASN A 72 -15.10 -22.36 -30.26
CA ASN A 72 -16.21 -23.33 -30.22
C ASN A 72 -15.95 -24.52 -29.29
N GLY A 73 -15.26 -24.29 -28.17
CA GLY A 73 -14.87 -25.32 -27.20
C GLY A 73 -13.59 -26.10 -27.54
N ARG A 74 -12.99 -25.91 -28.72
CA ARG A 74 -11.70 -26.50 -29.08
C ARG A 74 -10.55 -25.65 -28.56
N LEU A 75 -9.65 -26.26 -27.78
CA LEU A 75 -8.47 -25.59 -27.23
C LEU A 75 -7.46 -25.22 -28.33
N ILE A 76 -6.99 -23.97 -28.29
CA ILE A 76 -5.86 -23.49 -29.09
C ILE A 76 -4.65 -23.41 -28.16
N GLU A 77 -3.61 -24.20 -28.42
CA GLU A 77 -2.42 -24.23 -27.56
C GLU A 77 -1.61 -22.93 -27.69
N ALA A 78 -0.69 -22.71 -26.75
CA ALA A 78 0.16 -21.53 -26.78
C ALA A 78 0.98 -21.45 -28.09
N GLU A 79 1.08 -20.25 -28.65
CA GLU A 79 1.78 -19.95 -29.91
C GLU A 79 1.20 -20.62 -31.17
N GLN A 80 0.01 -21.22 -31.07
CA GLN A 80 -0.73 -21.73 -32.22
C GLN A 80 -1.74 -20.71 -32.74
N ALA A 81 -2.01 -20.80 -34.04
CA ALA A 81 -2.97 -19.98 -34.75
C ALA A 81 -4.06 -20.85 -35.38
N ASP A 82 -5.27 -20.32 -35.45
CA ASP A 82 -6.41 -20.95 -36.11
C ASP A 82 -7.22 -19.92 -36.89
N ILE A 83 -7.94 -20.38 -37.92
CA ILE A 83 -8.79 -19.53 -38.75
C ILE A 83 -10.04 -19.14 -37.95
N LEU A 84 -10.41 -17.87 -38.00
CA LEU A 84 -11.69 -17.37 -37.50
C LEU A 84 -12.72 -17.36 -38.62
N ALA A 85 -13.76 -18.17 -38.46
CA ALA A 85 -14.92 -18.20 -39.33
C ALA A 85 -16.05 -17.29 -38.79
N ASP A 86 -17.00 -16.99 -39.66
CA ASP A 86 -18.24 -16.33 -39.27
C ASP A 86 -19.05 -17.21 -38.31
N GLY A 87 -19.55 -16.62 -37.23
CA GLY A 87 -20.30 -17.30 -36.18
C GLY A 87 -19.44 -17.98 -35.09
N ASP A 88 -18.11 -17.91 -35.18
CA ASP A 88 -17.25 -18.54 -34.19
C ASP A 88 -17.37 -17.89 -32.80
N ALA A 89 -17.42 -18.72 -31.76
CA ALA A 89 -17.40 -18.30 -30.36
C ALA A 89 -16.01 -18.54 -29.76
N VAL A 90 -15.28 -17.46 -29.48
CA VAL A 90 -13.96 -17.48 -28.86
C VAL A 90 -14.11 -17.26 -27.35
N GLN A 91 -13.66 -18.22 -26.55
CA GLN A 91 -13.65 -18.12 -25.10
C GLN A 91 -12.26 -17.72 -24.58
N ILE A 92 -12.20 -16.64 -23.80
CA ILE A 92 -11.01 -16.16 -23.10
C ILE A 92 -11.39 -15.88 -21.63
N GLY A 93 -11.03 -16.80 -20.74
CA GLY A 93 -11.45 -16.71 -19.34
C GLY A 93 -12.99 -16.65 -19.22
N PRO A 94 -13.57 -15.66 -18.50
CA PRO A 94 -15.01 -15.48 -18.38
C PRO A 94 -15.65 -14.71 -19.56
N PHE A 95 -14.88 -14.35 -20.59
CA PHE A 95 -15.39 -13.61 -21.74
C PHE A 95 -15.64 -14.53 -22.93
N THR A 96 -16.79 -14.35 -23.57
CA THR A 96 -17.13 -14.97 -24.86
C THR A 96 -17.17 -13.89 -25.92
N LEU A 97 -16.36 -14.05 -26.97
CA LEU A 97 -16.28 -13.17 -28.12
C LEU A 97 -16.96 -13.88 -29.29
N LEU A 98 -18.11 -13.39 -29.71
CA LEU A 98 -18.81 -13.88 -30.90
C LEU A 98 -18.29 -13.13 -32.12
N ILE A 99 -17.86 -13.88 -33.14
CA ILE A 99 -17.27 -13.36 -34.36
C ILE A 99 -18.32 -13.30 -35.46
N GLU A 100 -18.48 -12.12 -36.04
CA GLU A 100 -19.32 -11.88 -37.22
C GLU A 100 -18.44 -11.31 -38.33
N ARG A 101 -18.36 -12.00 -39.47
CA ARG A 101 -17.50 -11.61 -40.59
C ARG A 101 -18.36 -11.15 -41.76
N THR A 102 -18.08 -9.94 -42.25
CA THR A 102 -18.73 -9.40 -43.46
C THR A 102 -17.65 -8.90 -44.42
N GLY A 103 -17.27 -9.75 -45.37
CA GLY A 103 -16.23 -9.46 -46.36
C GLY A 103 -14.87 -9.19 -45.70
N GLU A 104 -14.43 -7.92 -45.77
CA GLU A 104 -13.17 -7.43 -45.20
C GLU A 104 -13.29 -6.89 -43.77
N SER A 105 -14.50 -6.91 -43.21
CA SER A 105 -14.78 -6.46 -41.85
C SER A 105 -15.01 -7.62 -40.89
N LEU A 106 -14.54 -7.46 -39.66
CA LEU A 106 -14.71 -8.42 -38.56
C LEU A 106 -15.35 -7.71 -37.36
N SER A 107 -16.59 -8.05 -37.07
CA SER A 107 -17.32 -7.60 -35.89
C SER A 107 -17.10 -8.60 -34.75
N ILE A 108 -16.81 -8.08 -33.56
CA ILE A 108 -16.53 -8.86 -32.35
C ILE A 108 -17.49 -8.40 -31.26
N ASN A 109 -18.47 -9.24 -30.95
CA ASN A 109 -19.45 -9.00 -29.89
C ASN A 109 -18.99 -9.69 -28.60
N ILE A 110 -18.66 -8.90 -27.58
CA ILE A 110 -18.06 -9.39 -26.33
C ILE A 110 -19.13 -9.46 -25.25
N THR A 111 -19.26 -10.64 -24.64
CA THR A 111 -20.11 -10.86 -23.46
C THR A 111 -19.27 -11.33 -22.29
N TYR A 112 -19.64 -10.89 -21.07
CA TYR A 112 -19.02 -11.35 -19.83
C TYR A 112 -19.97 -12.31 -19.14
N GLN A 113 -19.55 -13.58 -18.97
CA GLN A 113 -20.31 -14.57 -18.22
C GLN A 113 -19.92 -14.48 -16.75
N VAL A 114 -20.84 -13.99 -15.92
CA VAL A 114 -20.68 -14.04 -14.46
C VAL A 114 -20.84 -15.51 -14.05
N THR A 115 -19.75 -16.20 -13.72
CA THR A 115 -19.85 -17.48 -13.03
C THR A 115 -20.40 -17.22 -11.63
N GLY A 116 -21.72 -17.32 -11.49
CA GLY A 116 -22.41 -17.16 -10.22
C GLY A 116 -22.04 -18.30 -9.27
N ASN A 117 -21.10 -18.05 -8.35
CA ASN A 117 -21.14 -18.72 -7.05
C ASN A 117 -22.23 -18.05 -6.22
N VAL A 118 -23.50 -18.39 -6.51
CA VAL A 118 -24.59 -18.15 -5.56
C VAL A 118 -24.47 -19.23 -4.49
N THR A 119 -23.79 -18.90 -3.39
CA THR A 119 -24.00 -19.60 -2.12
C THR A 119 -25.47 -19.43 -1.75
N THR A 120 -26.25 -20.50 -1.95
CA THR A 120 -27.60 -20.64 -1.42
C THR A 120 -27.50 -20.79 0.10
N GLY A 121 -27.41 -19.67 0.79
CA GLY A 121 -27.79 -19.53 2.19
C GLY A 121 -29.04 -18.68 2.23
N ASP A 122 -30.06 -19.17 2.93
CA ASP A 122 -31.34 -18.53 3.23
C ASP A 122 -32.42 -18.53 2.15
N LEU A 123 -33.21 -19.63 2.12
CA LEU A 123 -34.68 -19.55 2.12
C LEU A 123 -35.27 -20.68 2.98
N PRO A 124 -36.41 -20.44 3.68
CA PRO A 124 -36.91 -21.31 4.74
C PRO A 124 -37.73 -22.51 4.25
N GLN A 125 -37.75 -23.53 5.12
CA GLN A 125 -38.44 -24.81 5.00
C GLN A 125 -39.93 -24.71 4.64
N GLN A 126 -40.38 -25.59 3.74
CA GLN A 126 -41.68 -26.26 3.84
C GLN A 126 -41.54 -27.73 3.43
N ALA A 127 -42.06 -28.61 4.30
CA ALA A 127 -41.97 -30.05 4.25
C ALA A 127 -43.08 -30.68 3.39
N VAL A 128 -42.85 -31.93 2.93
CA VAL A 128 -43.79 -33.08 2.85
C VAL A 128 -43.05 -34.32 2.22
N PRO A 129 -43.42 -35.59 2.52
CA PRO A 129 -42.45 -36.61 2.92
C PRO A 129 -42.24 -37.82 1.96
N LYS A 130 -41.12 -38.52 2.24
CA LYS A 130 -40.75 -39.95 2.03
C LYS A 130 -41.57 -40.83 1.07
N LYS A 131 -40.84 -41.52 0.18
CA LYS A 131 -40.95 -42.97 0.02
C LYS A 131 -39.61 -43.65 -0.30
N THR A 132 -39.54 -44.86 0.20
CA THR A 132 -38.41 -45.77 0.44
C THR A 132 -38.08 -46.70 -0.73
N SER A 133 -36.94 -47.40 -0.59
CA SER A 133 -36.50 -48.62 -1.30
C SER A 133 -35.61 -48.37 -2.52
N GLY A 134 -34.45 -48.99 -2.71
CA GLY A 134 -33.80 -50.02 -1.92
C GLY A 134 -32.53 -50.56 -2.62
N ARG A 135 -31.64 -51.07 -1.78
CA ARG A 135 -30.75 -52.24 -1.94
C ARG A 135 -29.56 -52.25 -2.93
N LEU A 136 -28.45 -52.68 -2.33
CA LEU A 136 -27.13 -53.13 -2.80
C LEU A 136 -27.06 -53.86 -4.15
N GLY A 137 -25.91 -53.73 -4.82
CA GLY A 137 -25.43 -54.70 -5.81
C GLY A 137 -24.04 -54.41 -6.38
N SER A 138 -23.05 -55.14 -5.90
CA SER A 138 -21.70 -55.36 -6.46
C SER A 138 -21.74 -55.92 -7.90
N GLY A 139 -20.75 -55.62 -8.75
CA GLY A 139 -20.55 -56.42 -9.97
C GLY A 139 -19.56 -55.86 -11.00
N ARG A 140 -18.56 -56.68 -11.33
CA ARG A 140 -17.42 -56.50 -12.24
C ARG A 140 -17.74 -56.19 -13.73
N LEU A 141 -16.78 -55.49 -14.35
CA LEU A 141 -16.16 -55.68 -15.68
C LEU A 141 -16.78 -56.74 -16.62
N SER A 142 -17.14 -56.34 -17.85
CA SER A 142 -16.66 -57.00 -19.07
C SER A 142 -16.78 -56.13 -20.32
N SER A 143 -15.85 -56.35 -21.24
CA SER A 143 -15.78 -55.82 -22.59
C SER A 143 -16.85 -56.41 -23.52
N GLY A 144 -17.20 -55.71 -24.62
CA GLY A 144 -18.08 -56.25 -25.65
C GLY A 144 -18.61 -55.28 -26.72
N ARG A 145 -17.74 -54.89 -27.65
CA ARG A 145 -17.92 -54.76 -29.12
C ARG A 145 -19.16 -54.07 -29.74
N LEU A 146 -18.83 -52.99 -30.47
CA LEU A 146 -19.37 -52.42 -31.73
C LEU A 146 -20.79 -52.81 -32.22
N GLY A 147 -21.63 -51.78 -32.33
CA GLY A 147 -22.68 -51.67 -33.35
C GLY A 147 -22.37 -50.52 -34.31
N SER A 148 -22.16 -50.85 -35.58
CA SER A 148 -21.91 -49.95 -36.71
C SER A 148 -23.19 -49.18 -37.08
N GLY A 149 -23.14 -47.84 -37.02
CA GLY A 149 -24.18 -46.94 -37.54
C GLY A 149 -23.54 -45.77 -38.28
N ARG A 150 -23.52 -45.88 -39.61
CA ARG A 150 -22.98 -44.91 -40.57
C ARG A 150 -23.82 -43.62 -40.56
N LEU A 151 -23.28 -42.54 -39.99
CA LEU A 151 -23.76 -41.17 -40.22
C LEU A 151 -22.79 -40.44 -41.15
N GLN A 152 -23.38 -39.72 -42.10
CA GLN A 152 -22.77 -39.21 -43.31
C GLN A 152 -21.78 -38.09 -43.00
N LYS A 153 -20.62 -38.16 -43.66
CA LYS A 153 -19.51 -37.22 -43.52
C LYS A 153 -19.87 -35.91 -44.24
N ALA A 154 -20.32 -34.90 -43.48
CA ALA A 154 -20.32 -33.53 -43.95
C ALA A 154 -18.86 -33.05 -44.03
N LYS A 155 -18.44 -32.62 -45.22
CA LYS A 155 -17.10 -32.09 -45.49
C LYS A 155 -16.98 -30.70 -44.86
N THR A 156 -16.26 -30.58 -43.76
CA THR A 156 -15.63 -29.31 -43.33
C THR A 156 -14.13 -29.43 -43.56
N GLY A 157 -13.60 -28.51 -44.37
CA GLY A 157 -12.21 -28.49 -44.76
C GLY A 157 -11.30 -28.23 -43.57
N THR A 158 -10.59 -29.25 -43.12
CA THR A 158 -9.43 -29.10 -42.24
C THR A 158 -8.29 -28.53 -43.08
N GLY A 159 -8.26 -27.21 -43.23
CA GLY A 159 -7.07 -26.48 -43.67
C GLY A 159 -6.05 -26.52 -42.55
N LYS A 160 -5.31 -27.62 -42.44
CA LYS A 160 -4.19 -27.75 -41.52
C LYS A 160 -3.09 -26.83 -42.06
N LEU A 161 -2.89 -25.67 -41.43
CA LEU A 161 -1.81 -24.76 -41.79
C LEU A 161 -0.48 -25.50 -41.65
N ASP A 162 0.26 -25.52 -42.75
CA ASP A 162 1.63 -25.96 -42.83
C ASP A 162 2.53 -25.06 -41.97
N ALA A 163 3.56 -25.66 -41.36
CA ALA A 163 4.46 -24.96 -40.43
C ALA A 163 5.13 -23.71 -41.05
N ALA A 164 5.24 -23.66 -42.38
CA ALA A 164 5.71 -22.50 -43.12
C ALA A 164 4.76 -21.31 -43.04
N ASN A 165 3.44 -21.53 -43.13
CA ASN A 165 2.43 -20.48 -43.02
C ASN A 165 2.27 -19.99 -41.58
N ILE A 166 2.36 -20.87 -40.58
CA ILE A 166 2.44 -20.48 -39.15
C ILE A 166 3.67 -19.61 -38.91
N GLY A 167 4.82 -20.00 -39.47
CA GLY A 167 6.05 -19.22 -39.42
C GLY A 167 5.89 -17.82 -40.04
N ASN A 168 5.20 -17.71 -41.17
CA ASN A 168 4.93 -16.42 -41.83
C ASN A 168 3.97 -15.54 -41.00
N VAL A 169 2.92 -16.12 -40.43
CA VAL A 169 1.98 -15.39 -39.54
C VAL A 169 2.70 -14.86 -38.30
N LEU A 170 3.52 -15.69 -37.64
CA LEU A 170 4.36 -15.24 -36.53
C LEU A 170 5.35 -14.17 -37.00
N LYS A 171 6.00 -14.34 -38.16
CA LYS A 171 6.97 -13.39 -38.68
C LYS A 171 6.33 -12.02 -38.93
N VAL A 172 5.15 -11.95 -39.53
CA VAL A 172 4.41 -10.68 -39.72
C VAL A 172 4.05 -10.04 -38.37
N PHE A 173 3.69 -10.85 -37.38
CA PHE A 173 3.40 -10.38 -36.02
C PHE A 173 4.67 -9.82 -35.32
N TRP A 174 5.82 -10.49 -35.47
CA TRP A 174 7.09 -10.08 -34.88
C TRP A 174 7.78 -8.93 -35.64
N GLU A 175 7.66 -8.87 -36.97
CA GLU A 175 8.14 -7.75 -37.81
C GLU A 175 7.39 -6.47 -37.47
N LYS A 176 6.09 -6.54 -37.14
CA LYS A 176 5.38 -5.36 -36.62
C LYS A 176 5.74 -4.98 -35.18
N ARG A 177 6.47 -5.84 -34.47
CA ARG A 177 7.04 -5.58 -33.15
C ARG A 177 8.43 -4.95 -33.23
N THR A 178 9.05 -4.88 -34.41
CA THR A 178 10.13 -3.90 -34.60
C THR A 178 9.48 -2.54 -34.55
N ARG A 179 9.42 -2.01 -33.32
CA ARG A 179 9.47 -0.57 -33.08
C ARG A 179 10.31 0.01 -34.23
N GLU A 180 9.75 0.90 -35.05
CA GLU A 180 10.55 2.03 -35.52
C GLU A 180 11.38 2.39 -34.30
N LYS A 181 12.71 2.23 -34.38
CA LYS A 181 13.59 2.48 -33.23
C LYS A 181 13.17 3.85 -32.75
N ALA A 182 12.38 3.87 -31.68
CA ALA A 182 11.96 5.11 -31.09
C ALA A 182 13.29 5.69 -30.67
N GLU A 183 13.73 6.71 -31.38
CA GLU A 183 15.01 7.36 -31.18
C GLU A 183 15.09 7.97 -29.76
N ARG A 184 13.96 7.97 -29.05
CA ARG A 184 13.89 7.86 -27.60
C ARG A 184 14.53 6.57 -27.11
N LEU A 185 15.85 6.61 -27.01
CA LEU A 185 16.62 5.92 -25.98
C LEU A 185 15.74 5.83 -24.73
N SER A 186 15.38 4.62 -24.31
CA SER A 186 14.74 4.45 -23.01
C SER A 186 15.61 5.14 -21.97
N PRO A 187 15.06 5.74 -20.90
CA PRO A 187 15.86 6.36 -19.85
C PRO A 187 17.00 5.46 -19.33
N LEU A 188 16.83 4.14 -19.46
CA LEU A 188 17.74 3.08 -19.04
C LEU A 188 18.66 2.56 -20.17
N HIS A 189 18.78 3.26 -21.30
CA HIS A 189 19.71 2.83 -22.35
C HIS A 189 21.16 3.03 -21.87
N PRO A 190 22.02 2.00 -21.95
CA PRO A 190 23.42 2.13 -21.55
C PRO A 190 24.09 3.25 -22.33
N ARG A 191 24.65 4.24 -21.62
CA ARG A 191 25.35 5.37 -22.25
C ARG A 191 26.79 5.03 -22.66
N GLU A 192 27.31 3.90 -22.18
CA GLU A 192 28.66 3.45 -22.46
C GLU A 192 28.68 2.38 -23.56
N LYS A 193 29.70 2.44 -24.43
CA LYS A 193 29.89 1.43 -25.48
C LYS A 193 30.31 0.10 -24.85
N PRO A 194 29.75 -1.04 -25.29
CA PRO A 194 30.14 -2.34 -24.76
C PRO A 194 31.61 -2.65 -25.08
N LEU A 195 32.32 -3.24 -24.12
CA LEU A 195 33.71 -3.68 -24.35
C LEU A 195 33.76 -4.84 -25.36
N PRO A 196 34.82 -4.93 -26.20
CA PRO A 196 34.98 -6.02 -27.15
C PRO A 196 35.42 -7.32 -26.45
N GLY A 197 34.66 -8.41 -26.62
CA GLY A 197 35.01 -9.75 -26.10
C GLY A 197 33.83 -10.73 -26.03
N LYS A 198 34.11 -12.06 -26.05
CA LYS A 198 33.09 -13.13 -26.04
C LYS A 198 32.43 -13.38 -24.68
N THR A 199 32.92 -12.79 -23.60
CA THR A 199 32.30 -12.86 -22.26
C THR A 199 31.26 -11.76 -22.11
N ARG A 200 30.08 -11.98 -22.70
CA ARG A 200 28.92 -11.09 -22.56
C ARG A 200 28.18 -11.39 -21.26
N ILE A 201 28.71 -10.95 -20.13
CA ILE A 201 27.91 -10.76 -18.92
C ILE A 201 28.25 -9.38 -18.38
N ASN A 202 27.64 -8.36 -18.99
CA ASN A 202 27.71 -6.98 -18.47
C ASN A 202 26.52 -6.71 -17.52
N TRP A 203 26.11 -7.73 -16.75
CA TRP A 203 25.14 -7.54 -15.67
C TRP A 203 25.90 -6.93 -14.49
N ARG A 204 26.02 -5.61 -14.49
CA ARG A 204 25.98 -4.89 -13.21
C ARG A 204 24.51 -4.88 -12.79
N PRO A 205 24.18 -5.18 -11.52
CA PRO A 205 22.83 -4.98 -11.02
C PRO A 205 22.43 -3.56 -11.43
N THR A 206 21.42 -3.42 -12.28
CA THR A 206 20.90 -2.11 -12.58
C THR A 206 20.44 -1.53 -11.25
N GLY A 207 20.99 -0.38 -10.87
CA GLY A 207 20.50 0.39 -9.72
C GLY A 207 18.99 0.64 -9.80
N ASP A 208 18.36 0.36 -10.94
CA ASP A 208 16.92 0.35 -11.21
C ASP A 208 16.08 -0.53 -10.26
N LEU A 209 16.63 -1.57 -9.63
CA LEU A 209 15.95 -2.31 -8.53
C LEU A 209 16.30 -1.80 -7.13
N ALA A 210 17.37 -1.01 -6.99
CA ALA A 210 17.54 -0.20 -5.79
C ALA A 210 16.57 0.96 -5.91
N ARG A 211 15.27 0.71 -5.63
CA ARG A 211 14.34 1.79 -5.32
C ARG A 211 15.04 2.64 -4.27
N PRO A 212 15.47 3.88 -4.59
CA PRO A 212 15.88 4.77 -3.55
C PRO A 212 14.56 5.09 -2.88
N TRP A 213 14.18 4.34 -1.84
CA TRP A 213 13.32 4.91 -0.82
C TRP A 213 14.10 6.11 -0.33
N PRO A 214 13.80 7.27 -0.93
CA PRO A 214 14.82 8.25 -1.17
C PRO A 214 15.01 8.90 0.19
N PHE A 215 16.23 9.28 0.51
CA PHE A 215 16.47 10.22 1.59
C PHE A 215 15.44 11.37 1.59
N SER A 216 14.90 11.75 0.43
CA SER A 216 13.77 12.66 0.25
C SER A 216 12.51 12.35 1.08
N ILE A 217 12.02 11.10 1.19
CA ILE A 217 10.83 10.80 2.03
C ILE A 217 11.15 11.06 3.50
N PHE A 218 12.30 10.59 3.97
CA PHE A 218 12.74 10.82 5.35
C PHE A 218 13.01 12.31 5.61
N PHE A 219 13.61 13.00 4.64
CA PHE A 219 13.87 14.43 4.69
C PHE A 219 12.56 15.22 4.79
N TRP A 220 11.60 14.97 3.91
CA TRP A 220 10.30 15.63 3.95
C TRP A 220 9.50 15.27 5.21
N ALA A 221 9.58 14.02 5.69
CA ALA A 221 8.99 13.65 6.97
C ALA A 221 9.61 14.43 8.15
N ILE A 222 10.94 14.56 8.19
CA ILE A 222 11.65 15.35 9.20
C ILE A 222 11.30 16.84 9.09
N VAL A 223 11.25 17.39 7.88
CA VAL A 223 10.88 18.80 7.66
C VAL A 223 9.44 19.06 8.10
N LEU A 224 8.50 18.16 7.79
CA LEU A 224 7.09 18.32 8.10
C LEU A 224 6.83 18.11 9.60
N LEU A 225 7.36 17.04 10.20
CA LEU A 225 7.26 16.78 11.63
C LEU A 225 8.01 17.82 12.45
N GLY A 226 9.22 18.20 12.03
CA GLY A 226 10.02 19.24 12.65
C GLY A 226 9.35 20.61 12.57
N GLY A 227 8.79 20.96 11.40
CA GLY A 227 8.00 22.18 11.22
C GLY A 227 6.76 22.22 12.11
N LEU A 228 6.02 21.11 12.20
CA LEU A 228 4.89 20.98 13.12
C LEU A 228 5.32 21.09 14.58
N ALA A 229 6.44 20.49 14.97
CA ALA A 229 6.97 20.57 16.33
C ALA A 229 7.40 22.00 16.68
N ILE A 230 8.07 22.72 15.77
CA ILE A 230 8.45 24.12 15.94
C ILE A 230 7.20 25.01 16.04
N LEU A 231 6.23 24.82 15.15
CA LEU A 231 4.96 25.53 15.18
C LEU A 231 4.22 25.26 16.50
N ALA A 232 4.21 24.02 16.97
CA ALA A 232 3.60 23.65 18.23
C ALA A 232 4.32 24.30 19.42
N ALA A 233 5.65 24.32 19.43
CA ALA A 233 6.44 24.98 20.46
C ALA A 233 6.16 26.49 20.54
N TYR A 234 5.95 27.15 19.39
CA TYR A 234 5.65 28.57 19.35
C TYR A 234 4.18 28.88 19.71
N LYS A 235 3.23 28.12 19.14
CA LYS A 235 1.79 28.35 19.28
C LYS A 235 1.23 27.86 20.62
N TYR A 236 1.81 26.80 21.17
CA TYR A 236 1.44 26.21 22.46
C TYR A 236 2.52 26.40 23.52
N SER A 237 3.18 27.56 23.54
CA SER A 237 4.14 27.91 24.58
C SER A 237 3.53 27.81 26.00
N THR A 238 2.23 28.08 26.13
CA THR A 238 1.46 27.90 27.37
C THR A 238 1.22 26.44 27.76
N ALA A 239 1.38 25.47 26.86
CA ALA A 239 1.32 24.06 27.22
C ALA A 239 2.56 23.62 28.02
N PHE A 240 3.71 24.27 27.78
CA PHE A 240 4.97 23.98 28.45
C PHE A 240 5.24 24.92 29.64
N ALA A 241 4.63 26.11 29.66
CA ALA A 241 4.65 27.05 30.78
C ALA A 241 3.22 27.58 31.04
N PRO A 242 2.39 26.85 31.82
CA PRO A 242 0.95 27.13 31.95
C PRO A 242 0.65 28.47 32.63
N ALA A 243 1.58 28.97 33.45
CA ALA A 243 1.47 30.27 34.10
C ALA A 243 2.87 30.89 34.30
N PRO A 244 2.96 32.22 34.48
CA PRO A 244 4.23 32.87 34.80
C PRO A 244 4.78 32.41 36.16
N LEU A 245 6.08 32.65 36.34
CA LEU A 245 6.78 32.43 37.59
C LEU A 245 6.21 33.31 38.71
N SER A 246 6.46 32.92 39.96
CA SER A 246 6.10 33.73 41.12
C SER A 246 6.79 35.10 41.06
N GLY A 247 6.16 36.11 41.66
CA GLY A 247 6.71 37.47 41.71
C GLY A 247 8.04 37.60 42.46
N ALA A 248 8.53 36.54 43.12
CA ALA A 248 9.88 36.47 43.67
C ALA A 248 10.93 36.22 42.57
N HIS A 249 10.63 35.34 41.61
CA HIS A 249 11.53 34.97 40.51
C HIS A 249 11.43 35.91 39.29
N ALA A 250 10.33 36.65 39.16
CA ALA A 250 10.13 37.63 38.10
C ALA A 250 10.85 38.98 38.33
N ARG A 251 11.54 39.16 39.47
CA ARG A 251 12.23 40.41 39.81
C ARG A 251 13.53 40.53 39.02
N LEU A 252 13.86 41.76 38.61
CA LEU A 252 15.11 42.06 37.91
C LEU A 252 16.27 42.38 38.87
N ALA A 253 15.97 42.65 40.15
CA ALA A 253 16.97 42.92 41.18
C ALA A 253 16.45 42.56 42.57
N PHE A 254 17.37 42.23 43.49
CA PHE A 254 17.06 42.08 44.91
C PHE A 254 17.05 43.45 45.59
N THR A 255 15.91 44.11 45.59
CA THR A 255 15.77 45.49 46.10
C THR A 255 15.60 45.57 47.63
N ARG A 256 15.73 44.46 48.37
CA ARG A 256 15.55 44.46 49.83
C ARG A 256 16.92 44.53 50.52
N THR A 257 17.31 45.74 50.90
CA THR A 257 18.45 46.00 51.80
C THR A 257 18.25 45.30 53.14
N GLY A 258 19.26 44.57 53.62
CA GLY A 258 19.28 44.00 54.98
C GLY A 258 18.64 42.61 55.18
N ALA A 259 18.12 41.95 54.14
CA ALA A 259 17.75 40.54 54.23
C ALA A 259 18.96 39.66 53.89
N SER A 260 19.23 38.62 54.68
CA SER A 260 20.20 37.58 54.31
C SER A 260 19.85 37.07 52.91
N ALA A 261 20.82 37.14 52.00
CA ALA A 261 20.58 36.77 50.61
C ALA A 261 20.25 35.28 50.56
N ILE A 262 18.97 34.93 50.35
CA ILE A 262 18.52 33.54 50.14
C ILE A 262 18.90 33.07 48.74
N ALA A 263 19.16 34.00 47.82
CA ALA A 263 19.65 33.73 46.48
C ALA A 263 20.74 34.72 46.06
N ARG A 264 21.72 34.25 45.27
CA ARG A 264 22.83 35.06 44.76
C ARG A 264 22.44 35.98 43.62
N MET A 265 21.51 35.54 42.76
CA MET A 265 21.09 36.29 41.56
C MET A 265 19.62 36.03 41.21
N PRO A 266 18.92 37.01 40.60
CA PRO A 266 17.56 36.82 40.09
C PRO A 266 17.56 35.99 38.80
N ASN A 267 16.47 35.25 38.55
CA ASN A 267 16.28 34.50 37.30
C ASN A 267 15.86 35.40 36.12
N ALA A 268 15.28 36.57 36.39
CA ALA A 268 14.84 37.52 35.36
C ALA A 268 13.94 36.90 34.26
N ASN A 269 13.07 35.95 34.64
CA ASN A 269 12.17 35.21 33.73
C ASN A 269 12.86 34.42 32.60
N SER A 270 14.12 34.02 32.77
CA SER A 270 14.78 33.12 31.82
C SER A 270 14.42 31.65 32.07
N CYS A 271 13.87 30.98 31.06
CA CYS A 271 13.42 29.58 31.17
C CYS A 271 14.61 28.59 31.22
N THR A 272 15.68 28.87 30.47
CA THR A 272 16.85 27.99 30.32
C THR A 272 17.75 27.99 31.55
N THR A 273 17.58 28.98 32.44
CA THR A 273 18.30 29.01 33.72
C THR A 273 17.90 27.82 34.60
N CYS A 274 16.63 27.42 34.57
CA CYS A 274 16.11 26.29 35.34
C CYS A 274 16.06 24.99 34.53
N HIS A 275 15.70 25.09 33.24
CA HIS A 275 15.62 23.95 32.34
C HIS A 275 16.88 23.82 31.49
N SER A 276 17.83 23.00 31.96
CA SER A 276 19.02 22.62 31.20
C SER A 276 18.86 21.23 30.58
N LEU A 277 19.54 20.96 29.46
CA LEU A 277 19.51 19.65 28.81
C LEU A 277 20.31 18.57 29.55
N ASN A 278 21.30 18.97 30.35
CA ASN A 278 22.31 18.07 30.90
C ASN A 278 22.24 17.90 32.43
N ALA A 279 21.32 18.60 33.11
CA ALA A 279 21.16 18.51 34.56
C ALA A 279 19.69 18.64 34.98
N PRO A 280 19.27 17.95 36.05
CA PRO A 280 17.93 18.10 36.61
C PRO A 280 17.73 19.53 37.13
N VAL A 281 16.48 20.00 37.04
CA VAL A 281 16.07 21.37 37.44
C VAL A 281 16.48 21.70 38.88
N VAL A 282 16.48 20.70 39.77
CA VAL A 282 16.86 20.85 41.19
C VAL A 282 18.26 21.44 41.36
N ASN A 283 19.21 21.07 40.50
CA ASN A 283 20.59 21.57 40.57
C ASN A 283 20.64 23.06 40.20
N ALA A 284 19.81 23.50 39.26
CA ALA A 284 19.70 24.91 38.89
C ALA A 284 19.09 25.75 40.03
N CYS A 285 18.11 25.20 40.76
CA CYS A 285 17.57 25.84 41.97
C CYS A 285 18.68 26.07 43.00
N ALA A 286 19.47 25.03 43.31
CA ALA A 286 20.57 25.13 44.26
C ALA A 286 21.64 26.14 43.81
N GLY A 287 21.94 26.24 42.51
CA GLY A 287 22.94 27.18 41.99
C GLY A 287 22.67 28.64 42.35
N CYS A 288 21.41 29.07 42.32
CA CYS A 288 21.04 30.42 42.75
C CYS A 288 20.82 30.50 44.26
N HIS A 289 20.26 29.46 44.88
CA HIS A 289 19.87 29.43 46.29
C HIS A 289 20.97 28.98 47.25
N GLN A 290 22.20 28.82 46.78
CA GLN A 290 23.34 28.53 47.63
C GLN A 290 24.01 29.83 48.03
N THR A 291 23.87 30.33 49.25
CA THR A 291 24.56 31.55 49.72
C THR A 291 25.38 31.27 50.98
N GLU A 292 26.04 32.29 51.52
CA GLU A 292 26.77 32.17 52.79
C GLU A 292 25.81 31.98 53.97
N ALA A 293 24.61 32.56 53.89
CA ALA A 293 23.61 32.53 54.96
C ALA A 293 22.54 31.44 54.77
N PHE A 294 22.50 30.77 53.61
CA PHE A 294 21.46 29.81 53.26
C PHE A 294 22.00 28.70 52.36
N TYR A 295 21.76 27.44 52.74
CA TYR A 295 22.10 26.26 51.96
C TYR A 295 20.80 25.60 51.50
N ALA A 296 20.60 25.50 50.19
CA ALA A 296 19.38 24.96 49.61
C ALA A 296 19.51 23.46 49.40
N ASP A 297 19.08 22.69 50.39
CA ASP A 297 19.10 21.24 50.32
C ASP A 297 17.89 20.62 51.02
N THR A 298 17.54 19.44 50.56
CA THR A 298 16.56 18.59 51.20
C THR A 298 17.22 17.84 52.34
N THR A 299 16.56 17.75 53.49
CA THR A 299 17.08 16.91 54.59
C THR A 299 17.34 15.48 54.09
N GLN A 300 18.31 14.79 54.69
CA GLN A 300 18.67 13.42 54.33
C GLN A 300 17.46 12.46 54.29
N ALA A 301 16.50 12.63 55.20
CA ALA A 301 15.28 11.82 55.22
C ALA A 301 14.39 12.03 53.99
N HIS A 302 14.21 13.28 53.55
CA HIS A 302 13.43 13.63 52.36
C HIS A 302 14.14 13.21 51.07
N ALA A 303 15.46 13.41 51.00
CA ALA A 303 16.28 12.92 49.88
C ALA A 303 16.22 11.38 49.76
N ALA A 304 16.33 10.66 50.87
CA ALA A 304 16.20 9.20 50.91
C ALA A 304 14.79 8.71 50.51
N ALA A 305 13.76 9.54 50.67
CA ALA A 305 12.40 9.29 50.22
C ALA A 305 12.17 9.65 48.73
N GLY A 306 13.20 10.14 48.03
CA GLY A 306 13.12 10.55 46.62
C GLY A 306 12.44 11.91 46.40
N LEU A 307 12.30 12.73 47.44
CA LEU A 307 11.65 14.03 47.37
C LEU A 307 12.65 15.10 46.91
N THR A 308 12.18 16.05 46.11
CA THR A 308 13.01 17.10 45.51
C THR A 308 12.45 18.48 45.80
N CYS A 309 13.20 19.55 45.47
CA CYS A 309 12.74 20.92 45.70
C CYS A 309 11.35 21.19 45.08
N THR A 310 11.05 20.65 43.90
CA THR A 310 9.76 20.88 43.21
C THR A 310 8.59 20.14 43.85
N THR A 311 8.86 19.19 44.74
CA THR A 311 7.82 18.48 45.49
C THR A 311 7.11 19.42 46.49
N CYS A 312 7.84 20.36 47.08
CA CYS A 312 7.30 21.33 48.03
C CYS A 312 7.21 22.75 47.43
N HIS A 313 8.16 23.11 46.56
CA HIS A 313 8.20 24.39 45.87
C HIS A 313 7.75 24.24 44.43
N ILE A 314 6.45 24.43 44.21
CA ILE A 314 5.88 24.35 42.87
C ILE A 314 6.02 25.71 42.18
N GLU A 315 6.70 25.72 41.03
CA GLU A 315 6.83 26.90 40.19
C GLU A 315 5.76 26.90 39.07
N HIS A 316 5.55 28.01 38.36
CA HIS A 316 4.48 28.19 37.36
C HIS A 316 3.05 28.16 37.91
N LYS A 317 2.82 28.86 39.02
CA LYS A 317 1.48 29.07 39.60
C LYS A 317 0.97 30.52 39.48
N GLY A 318 1.68 31.37 38.72
CA GLY A 318 1.31 32.76 38.49
C GLY A 318 2.13 33.75 39.34
N THR A 319 2.11 35.02 38.93
CA THR A 319 2.91 36.09 39.57
C THR A 319 2.50 36.38 41.01
N GLY A 320 1.22 36.19 41.36
CA GLY A 320 0.70 36.35 42.71
C GLY A 320 0.93 35.15 43.64
N PHE A 321 1.48 34.05 43.12
CA PHE A 321 1.75 32.86 43.93
C PHE A 321 2.75 33.18 45.04
N GLN A 322 2.46 32.69 46.25
CA GLN A 322 3.32 32.85 47.43
C GLN A 322 4.01 31.52 47.74
N PRO A 323 5.28 31.33 47.33
CA PRO A 323 5.97 30.06 47.49
C PRO A 323 6.11 29.62 48.95
N ARG A 324 6.19 30.57 49.89
CA ARG A 324 6.28 30.28 51.33
C ARG A 324 5.00 29.66 51.87
N ALA A 325 3.84 30.22 51.53
CA ALA A 325 2.55 29.68 51.99
C ALA A 325 2.32 28.29 51.39
N ALA A 326 2.55 28.15 50.08
CA ALA A 326 2.42 26.86 49.40
C ALA A 326 3.38 25.79 49.93
N ALA A 327 4.60 26.15 50.30
CA ALA A 327 5.53 25.22 50.93
C ALA A 327 5.01 24.73 52.29
N ILE A 328 4.42 25.61 53.10
CA ILE A 328 3.80 25.22 54.38
C ILE A 328 2.63 24.26 54.15
N ASP A 329 1.75 24.58 53.19
CA ASP A 329 0.62 23.72 52.83
C ASP A 329 1.09 22.34 52.32
N SER A 330 2.19 22.31 51.54
CA SER A 330 2.77 21.07 51.03
C SER A 330 3.29 20.15 52.14
N CYS A 331 3.80 20.71 53.24
CA CYS A 331 4.20 19.92 54.40
C CYS A 331 2.99 19.23 55.03
N ALA A 332 1.89 19.96 55.25
CA ALA A 332 0.67 19.41 55.85
C ALA A 332 -0.02 18.37 54.96
N ALA A 333 0.12 18.48 53.63
CA ALA A 333 -0.42 17.50 52.68
C ALA A 333 0.18 16.10 52.86
N CYS A 334 1.45 16.01 53.28
CA CYS A 334 2.13 14.73 53.54
C CYS A 334 2.13 14.36 55.03
N HIS A 335 2.34 15.33 55.92
CA HIS A 335 2.36 15.13 57.37
C HIS A 335 0.97 15.33 57.99
N ASN A 336 0.04 14.44 57.63
CA ASN A 336 -1.27 14.33 58.28
C ASN A 336 -1.58 12.86 58.55
N ASP A 337 -2.46 12.60 59.51
CA ASP A 337 -2.76 11.23 59.97
C ASP A 337 -3.58 10.43 58.95
N ASN A 338 -4.20 11.12 57.99
CA ASN A 338 -4.93 10.50 56.90
C ASN A 338 -4.03 10.05 55.74
N ASN A 339 -2.73 10.39 55.75
CA ASN A 339 -1.82 10.02 54.67
C ASN A 339 -1.44 8.53 54.75
N GLN A 340 -1.87 7.77 53.74
CA GLN A 340 -1.55 6.35 53.61
C GLN A 340 -0.45 6.05 52.58
N GLN A 341 0.12 7.09 51.95
CA GLN A 341 1.15 6.90 50.92
C GLN A 341 2.49 6.46 51.51
N VAL A 342 3.24 5.70 50.72
CA VAL A 342 4.57 5.19 51.05
C VAL A 342 5.58 5.80 50.08
N TYR A 343 6.63 6.41 50.63
CA TYR A 343 7.69 7.09 49.89
C TYR A 343 8.99 6.29 50.06
N ASN A 344 9.39 5.60 49.00
CA ASN A 344 10.56 4.70 49.01
C ASN A 344 10.57 3.71 50.20
N GLY A 345 9.43 3.08 50.46
CA GLY A 345 9.25 2.13 51.55
C GLY A 345 9.00 2.74 52.94
N LYS A 346 8.95 4.07 53.08
CA LYS A 346 8.72 4.77 54.35
C LYS A 346 7.38 5.48 54.38
N ARG A 347 6.71 5.50 55.53
CA ARG A 347 5.48 6.28 55.76
C ARG A 347 5.78 7.57 56.52
N VAL A 348 4.98 8.59 56.28
CA VAL A 348 5.03 9.86 56.99
C VAL A 348 3.73 10.06 57.76
N PHE A 349 3.83 10.63 58.95
CA PHE A 349 2.71 10.88 59.86
C PHE A 349 2.92 12.25 60.53
N THR A 350 1.91 12.73 61.25
CA THR A 350 2.14 13.87 62.14
C THR A 350 3.09 13.47 63.26
N PRO A 351 3.93 14.40 63.76
CA PRO A 351 4.81 14.14 64.90
C PRO A 351 4.04 13.89 66.22
N HIS A 352 2.73 14.06 66.23
CA HIS A 352 1.88 13.89 67.42
C HIS A 352 1.36 12.45 67.59
N GLY A 353 1.58 11.57 66.60
CA GLY A 353 1.11 10.19 66.62
C GLY A 353 -0.41 10.08 66.50
N ALA A 354 -0.88 8.89 66.13
CA ALA A 354 -2.27 8.49 66.33
C ALA A 354 -2.49 7.95 67.74
#